data_AF-A0A7S2KNH2-F1
#
_entry.id   AF-A0A7S2KNH2-F1
#
_cell.length_a   1.000
_cell.length_b   1.000
_cell.length_c   1.000
_cell.angle_alpha   90.00
_cell.angle_beta   90.00
_cell.angle_gamma   90.00
#
_symmetry.space_group_name_H-M   'P 1'
#
loop_
_entity.id
_entity.type
_entity.pdbx_description
1 polymer ?
#
loop_
_entity_poly.entity_id
_entity_poly.type
_entity_poly.pdbx_seq_one_letter_code
_entity_poly.pdbx_strand_id
1 'polypeptide(L)'
;VTKEPRAKSAPSRGQKGWPPSLEFLSSGPNDTFHSFVAPLAEMTKLSYTSTYGSYYNESDANATVEGWARGRHEANPAGGGMRALTFVQAATGRGVIAFRGTDLNPLGVSGQADMCADAVLAGEPLRAW
;
A
#
# COMPACT_ATOMS: atom_id res chain seq x y z
N VAL A 1 10.31 -10.44 -29.38
CA VAL A 1 11.03 -9.86 -28.21
C VAL A 1 10.67 -10.69 -26.99
N THR A 2 11.54 -11.64 -26.64
CA THR A 2 11.42 -12.44 -25.42
C THR A 2 11.68 -11.52 -24.23
N LYS A 3 10.66 -11.29 -23.39
CA LYS A 3 10.83 -10.58 -22.13
C LYS A 3 11.65 -11.49 -21.22
N GLU A 4 12.89 -11.11 -20.92
CA GLU A 4 13.64 -11.74 -19.85
C GLU A 4 12.86 -11.63 -18.53
N PRO A 5 12.86 -12.67 -17.69
CA PRO A 5 12.26 -12.59 -16.37
C PRO A 5 13.03 -11.55 -15.57
N ARG A 6 12.34 -10.47 -15.19
CA ARG A 6 12.86 -9.43 -14.30
C ARG A 6 13.38 -10.11 -13.05
N ALA A 7 14.69 -10.02 -12.80
CA ALA A 7 15.32 -10.60 -11.62
C ALA A 7 14.58 -10.10 -10.37
N LYS A 8 13.94 -11.01 -9.65
CA LYS A 8 13.31 -10.73 -8.37
C LYS A 8 14.44 -10.53 -7.36
N SER A 9 14.65 -9.28 -6.95
CA SER A 9 15.60 -8.96 -5.89
C SER A 9 15.07 -9.57 -4.59
N ALA A 10 15.57 -10.77 -4.25
CA ALA A 10 15.32 -11.39 -2.96
C ALA A 10 15.70 -10.40 -1.84
N PRO A 11 14.95 -10.36 -0.72
CA PRO A 11 15.29 -9.49 0.40
C PRO A 11 16.71 -9.82 0.88
N SER A 12 17.58 -8.81 0.90
CA SER A 12 18.97 -8.99 1.28
C SER A 12 19.06 -9.52 2.71
N ARG A 13 19.70 -10.69 2.87
CA ARG A 13 20.02 -11.26 4.19
C ARG A 13 20.73 -10.18 5.02
N GLY A 14 20.12 -9.77 6.14
CA GLY A 14 20.71 -8.82 7.09
C GLY A 14 19.99 -7.48 7.27
N GLN A 15 18.86 -7.23 6.60
CA GLN A 15 18.06 -6.03 6.91
C GLN A 15 17.51 -6.10 8.36
N LYS A 16 17.78 -5.07 9.15
CA LYS A 16 17.10 -4.81 10.44
C LYS A 16 15.69 -4.26 10.16
N GLY A 17 14.96 -3.84 11.20
CA GLY A 17 13.65 -3.18 11.06
C GLY A 17 13.67 -1.92 10.19
N TRP A 18 12.70 -1.02 10.37
CA TRP A 18 12.72 0.25 9.63
C TRP A 18 14.04 1.01 9.89
N PRO A 19 14.69 1.55 8.84
CA PRO A 19 15.90 2.32 9.03
C PRO A 19 15.57 3.57 9.86
N PRO A 20 16.52 4.06 10.68
CA PRO A 20 16.29 5.24 11.50
C PRO A 20 16.16 6.54 10.68
N SER A 21 16.54 6.51 9.40
CA SER A 21 16.41 7.63 8.46
C SER A 21 16.01 7.12 7.07
N LEU A 22 15.26 7.95 6.33
CA LEU A 22 14.84 7.73 4.95
C LEU A 22 15.55 8.66 3.95
N GLU A 23 16.58 9.40 4.36
CA GLU A 23 17.29 10.36 3.50
C GLU A 23 17.84 9.71 2.21
N PHE A 24 18.24 8.44 2.28
CA PHE A 24 18.71 7.68 1.12
C PHE A 24 17.68 7.57 -0.01
N LEU A 25 16.39 7.79 0.27
CA LEU A 25 15.35 7.85 -0.78
C LEU A 25 15.48 9.10 -1.64
N SER A 26 16.10 10.17 -1.13
CA SER A 26 16.21 11.46 -1.80
C SER A 26 17.58 11.69 -2.46
N SER A 27 18.64 11.11 -1.91
CA SER A 27 20.02 11.37 -2.30
C SER A 27 20.82 10.10 -2.64
N GLY A 28 20.24 8.92 -2.40
CA GLY A 28 20.89 7.65 -2.64
C GLY A 28 20.81 7.19 -4.10
N PRO A 29 21.54 6.10 -4.46
CA PRO A 29 21.46 5.51 -5.78
C PRO A 29 20.06 4.99 -6.12
N ASN A 30 19.65 5.09 -7.39
CA ASN A 30 18.35 4.62 -7.87
C ASN A 30 18.07 3.15 -7.52
N ASP A 31 19.07 2.27 -7.56
CA ASP A 31 18.88 0.86 -7.21
C ASP A 31 18.52 0.67 -5.73
N THR A 32 19.05 1.53 -4.85
CA THR A 32 18.70 1.51 -3.42
C THR A 32 17.27 2.01 -3.23
N PHE A 33 16.89 3.09 -3.92
CA PHE A 33 15.52 3.58 -3.93
C PHE A 33 14.55 2.50 -4.42
N HIS A 34 14.80 1.91 -5.59
CA HIS A 34 13.91 0.92 -6.19
C HIS A 34 13.81 -0.35 -5.36
N SER A 35 14.92 -0.86 -4.83
CA SER A 35 14.89 -2.05 -3.97
C SER A 35 14.12 -1.82 -2.67
N PHE A 36 14.13 -0.61 -2.12
CA PHE A 36 13.36 -0.26 -0.94
C PHE A 36 11.87 -0.01 -1.25
N VAL A 37 11.58 0.75 -2.30
CA VAL A 37 10.23 1.24 -2.62
C VAL A 37 9.40 0.23 -3.40
N ALA A 38 10.01 -0.60 -4.25
CA ALA A 38 9.27 -1.57 -5.08
C ALA A 38 8.31 -2.47 -4.28
N PRO A 39 8.71 -3.12 -3.17
CA PRO A 39 7.77 -3.94 -2.40
C PRO A 39 6.63 -3.11 -1.80
N LEU A 40 6.89 -1.87 -1.38
CA LEU A 40 5.86 -0.98 -0.84
C LEU A 40 4.86 -0.55 -1.91
N ALA A 41 5.35 -0.21 -3.11
CA ALA A 41 4.52 0.13 -4.26
C ALA A 41 3.65 -1.07 -4.69
N GLU A 42 4.19 -2.29 -4.63
CA GLU A 42 3.42 -3.50 -4.92
C GLU A 42 2.33 -3.76 -3.87
N MET A 43 2.60 -3.54 -2.58
CA MET A 43 1.57 -3.58 -1.52
C MET A 43 0.47 -2.55 -1.76
N THR A 44 0.84 -1.32 -2.13
CA THR A 44 -0.12 -0.28 -2.50
C THR A 44 -0.95 -0.70 -3.70
N LYS A 45 -0.34 -1.26 -4.75
CA LYS A 45 -1.09 -1.83 -5.89
C LYS A 45 -2.07 -2.91 -5.44
N LEU A 46 -1.65 -3.84 -4.57
CA LEU A 46 -2.53 -4.89 -4.06
C LEU A 46 -3.72 -4.33 -3.30
N SER A 47 -3.60 -3.17 -2.64
CA SER A 47 -4.74 -2.50 -2.01
C SER A 47 -5.83 -2.09 -3.02
N TYR A 48 -5.50 -1.88 -4.30
CA TYR A 48 -6.48 -1.63 -5.37
C TYR A 48 -7.13 -2.92 -5.89
N THR A 49 -6.33 -3.96 -6.12
CA THR A 49 -6.80 -5.15 -6.83
C THR A 49 -7.33 -6.26 -5.91
N SER A 50 -6.89 -6.30 -4.65
CA SER A 50 -7.33 -7.30 -3.69
C SER A 50 -8.56 -6.89 -2.88
N THR A 51 -9.06 -5.67 -3.07
CA THR A 51 -10.20 -5.10 -2.35
C THR A 51 -11.34 -4.77 -3.30
N TYR A 52 -12.58 -4.72 -2.81
CA TYR A 52 -13.76 -4.48 -3.62
C TYR A 52 -13.68 -3.15 -4.38
N GLY A 53 -14.14 -3.14 -5.63
CA GLY A 53 -14.23 -1.94 -6.46
C GLY A 53 -13.96 -2.26 -7.93
N SER A 54 -13.85 -1.20 -8.74
CA SER A 54 -13.62 -1.31 -10.20
C SER A 54 -12.35 -2.06 -10.59
N TYR A 55 -11.32 -2.01 -9.75
CA TYR A 55 -10.02 -2.65 -10.00
C TYR A 55 -9.90 -4.04 -9.37
N TYR A 56 -10.95 -4.54 -8.71
CA TYR A 56 -10.91 -5.83 -8.03
C TYR A 56 -10.55 -6.95 -9.01
N ASN A 57 -9.62 -7.79 -8.60
CA ASN A 57 -9.17 -8.96 -9.30
C ASN A 57 -9.13 -10.14 -8.32
N GLU A 58 -9.93 -11.17 -8.58
CA GLU A 58 -10.04 -12.34 -7.70
C GLU A 58 -8.71 -13.08 -7.54
N SER A 59 -7.83 -13.09 -8.56
CA SER A 59 -6.50 -13.71 -8.43
C SER A 59 -5.62 -13.03 -7.38
N ASP A 60 -5.90 -11.76 -7.08
CA ASP A 60 -5.12 -10.95 -6.16
C ASP A 60 -5.73 -10.95 -4.75
N ALA A 61 -6.93 -11.52 -4.56
CA ALA A 61 -7.68 -11.47 -3.31
C ALA A 61 -6.85 -11.89 -2.08
N ASN A 62 -5.93 -12.85 -2.25
CA ASN A 62 -5.01 -13.34 -1.22
C ASN A 62 -3.53 -13.13 -1.56
N ALA A 63 -3.22 -12.31 -2.58
CA ALA A 63 -1.85 -12.07 -2.99
C ALA A 63 -1.05 -11.31 -1.91
N THR A 64 0.27 -11.52 -1.93
CA THR A 64 1.24 -10.89 -1.04
C THR A 64 2.51 -10.53 -1.82
N VAL A 65 3.43 -9.82 -1.18
CA VAL A 65 4.74 -9.47 -1.73
C VAL A 65 5.81 -10.43 -1.21
N GLU A 66 6.80 -10.76 -2.04
CA GLU A 66 7.89 -11.68 -1.66
C GLU A 66 8.60 -11.22 -0.38
N GLY A 67 8.77 -12.15 0.57
CA GLY A 67 9.35 -11.85 1.88
C GLY A 67 8.40 -11.12 2.84
N TRP A 68 7.12 -10.96 2.49
CA TRP A 68 6.08 -10.40 3.34
C TRP A 68 4.89 -11.36 3.45
N ALA A 69 4.28 -11.38 4.63
CA ALA A 69 3.00 -12.03 4.86
C ALA A 69 1.89 -10.98 4.91
N ARG A 70 0.73 -11.30 4.33
CA ARG A 70 -0.48 -10.49 4.50
C ARG A 70 -1.00 -10.65 5.92
N GLY A 71 -1.29 -9.53 6.57
CA GLY A 71 -1.81 -9.49 7.92
C GLY A 71 -3.31 -9.83 7.96
N ARG A 72 -3.80 -10.13 9.16
CA ARG A 72 -5.22 -10.51 9.40
C ARG A 72 -6.17 -9.32 9.45
N HIS A 73 -5.62 -8.12 9.63
CA HIS A 73 -6.42 -6.90 9.73
C HIS A 73 -6.46 -6.22 8.36
N GLU A 74 -7.65 -6.10 7.79
CA GLU A 74 -7.88 -5.33 6.56
C GLU A 74 -9.20 -4.56 6.67
N ALA A 75 -9.30 -3.47 5.91
CA ALA A 75 -10.53 -2.73 5.70
C ALA A 75 -10.92 -2.90 4.23
N ASN A 76 -12.05 -3.58 3.98
CA ASN A 76 -12.52 -3.87 2.63
C ASN A 76 -14.06 -3.79 2.52
N PRO A 77 -14.66 -2.61 2.72
CA PRO A 77 -16.11 -2.46 2.64
C PRO A 77 -16.63 -2.65 1.21
N ALA A 78 -17.57 -3.58 1.03
CA ALA A 78 -18.18 -3.87 -0.28
C ALA A 78 -18.90 -2.63 -0.88
N GLY A 79 -19.47 -1.77 -0.04
CA GLY A 79 -20.20 -0.56 -0.44
C GLY A 79 -19.33 0.65 -0.80
N GLY A 80 -18.00 0.55 -0.74
CA GLY A 80 -17.13 1.72 -0.88
C GLY A 80 -16.58 2.25 0.44
N GLY A 81 -15.69 3.23 0.38
CA GLY A 81 -15.00 3.80 1.54
C GLY A 81 -13.50 3.52 1.56
N MET A 82 -12.87 3.79 2.70
CA MET A 82 -11.44 3.57 2.89
C MET A 82 -11.13 2.07 2.87
N ARG A 83 -10.08 1.71 2.12
CA ARG A 83 -9.59 0.34 2.05
C ARG A 83 -8.13 0.29 2.43
N ALA A 84 -7.78 -0.73 3.21
CA ALA A 84 -6.43 -0.90 3.70
C ALA A 84 -6.09 -2.39 3.83
N LEU A 85 -4.87 -2.73 3.46
CA LEU A 85 -4.27 -4.05 3.67
C LEU A 85 -3.10 -3.92 4.64
N THR A 86 -2.87 -4.94 5.46
CA THR A 86 -1.70 -5.00 6.33
C THR A 86 -0.69 -6.02 5.83
N PHE A 87 0.59 -5.74 6.00
CA PHE A 87 1.69 -6.62 5.64
C PHE A 87 2.71 -6.66 6.77
N VAL A 88 3.27 -7.84 7.03
CA VAL A 88 4.28 -8.07 8.07
C VAL A 88 5.45 -8.82 7.46
N GLN A 89 6.66 -8.35 7.74
CA GLN A 89 7.89 -9.06 7.43
C GLN A 89 8.55 -9.53 8.72
N ALA A 90 8.26 -10.78 9.10
CA ALA A 90 8.71 -11.35 10.36
C ALA A 90 10.24 -11.32 10.53
N ALA A 91 10.99 -11.55 9.45
CA ALA A 91 12.45 -11.59 9.48
C ALA A 91 13.10 -10.27 9.96
N THR A 92 12.44 -9.14 9.73
CA THR A 92 12.95 -7.81 10.06
C THR A 92 12.12 -7.09 11.11
N GLY A 93 10.94 -7.62 11.45
CA GLY A 93 9.97 -6.95 12.33
C GLY A 93 9.30 -5.72 11.70
N ARG A 94 9.34 -5.58 10.37
CA ARG A 94 8.66 -4.47 9.67
C ARG A 94 7.17 -4.75 9.50
N GLY A 95 6.36 -3.70 9.64
CA GLY A 95 4.93 -3.70 9.34
C GLY A 95 4.57 -2.56 8.39
N VAL A 96 3.66 -2.81 7.45
CA VAL A 96 3.13 -1.83 6.49
C VAL A 96 1.61 -1.89 6.52
N ILE A 97 0.97 -0.71 6.50
CA ILE A 97 -0.46 -0.57 6.22
C ILE A 97 -0.56 0.15 4.88
N ALA A 98 -1.00 -0.56 3.86
CA ALA A 98 -1.16 -0.03 2.51
C ALA A 98 -2.60 0.43 2.33
N PHE A 99 -2.79 1.74 2.22
CA PHE A 99 -4.08 2.34 1.93
C PHE A 99 -4.28 2.42 0.43
N ARG A 100 -5.49 2.07 -0.01
CA ARG A 100 -5.92 2.31 -1.37
C ARG A 100 -6.29 3.77 -1.51
N GLY A 101 -5.65 4.49 -2.43
CA GLY A 101 -6.09 5.82 -2.80
C GLY A 101 -7.51 5.75 -3.39
N THR A 102 -8.26 6.81 -3.16
CA THR A 102 -9.66 6.91 -3.49
C THR A 102 -9.84 7.92 -4.64
N ASP A 103 -10.99 7.88 -5.31
CA ASP A 103 -11.25 8.81 -6.42
C ASP A 103 -11.63 10.19 -5.85
N LEU A 104 -11.22 11.26 -6.52
CA LEU A 104 -11.58 12.65 -6.18
C LEU A 104 -13.07 12.96 -6.39
N ASN A 105 -13.91 11.96 -6.63
CA ASN A 105 -15.35 12.13 -6.79
C ASN A 105 -16.02 12.20 -5.40
N PRO A 106 -16.43 13.39 -4.94
CA PRO A 106 -17.01 13.56 -3.60
C PRO A 106 -18.37 12.89 -3.44
N LEU A 107 -19.03 12.49 -4.54
CA LEU A 107 -20.31 11.81 -4.50
C LEU A 107 -20.18 10.30 -4.26
N GLY A 108 -18.99 9.73 -4.45
CA GLY A 108 -18.73 8.31 -4.18
C GLY A 108 -18.42 8.08 -2.71
N VAL A 109 -18.88 6.96 -2.14
CA VAL A 109 -18.62 6.57 -0.73
C VAL A 109 -17.11 6.58 -0.40
N SER A 110 -16.28 6.19 -1.37
CA SER A 110 -14.81 6.26 -1.23
C SER A 110 -14.31 7.72 -1.13
N GLY A 111 -14.75 8.60 -2.03
CA GLY A 111 -14.37 10.02 -2.00
C GLY A 111 -14.88 10.74 -0.75
N GLN A 112 -16.06 10.36 -0.24
CA GLN A 112 -16.55 10.86 1.05
C GLN A 112 -15.66 10.43 2.21
N ALA A 113 -15.12 9.20 2.19
CA ALA A 113 -14.20 8.74 3.23
C ALA A 113 -12.89 9.56 3.24
N ASP A 114 -12.36 9.93 2.07
CA ASP A 114 -11.21 10.84 1.98
C ASP A 114 -11.55 12.22 2.54
N MET A 115 -12.71 12.78 2.19
CA MET A 115 -13.14 14.07 2.72
C MET A 115 -13.29 14.05 4.25
N CYS A 116 -13.77 12.94 4.81
CA CYS A 116 -13.82 12.74 6.26
C CYS A 116 -12.41 12.76 6.86
N ALA A 117 -11.45 12.07 6.22
CA ALA A 117 -10.07 12.05 6.68
C ALA A 117 -9.44 13.46 6.61
N ASP A 118 -9.64 14.19 5.52
CA ASP A 118 -9.15 15.56 5.35
C ASP A 118 -9.73 16.51 6.39
N ALA A 119 -11.03 16.41 6.68
CA ALA A 119 -11.70 17.22 7.70
C ALA A 119 -11.10 16.97 9.10
N VAL A 120 -10.91 15.71 9.47
CA VAL A 120 -10.26 15.32 10.73
C VAL A 120 -8.83 15.86 10.80
N LEU A 121 -8.05 15.74 9.71
CA LEU A 121 -6.67 16.23 9.64
C LEU A 121 -6.59 17.76 9.73
N ALA A 122 -7.54 18.46 9.13
CA ALA A 122 -7.64 19.92 9.20
C ALA A 122 -8.18 20.41 10.56
N GLY A 123 -8.77 19.53 11.38
CA GLY A 123 -9.46 19.92 12.60
C GLY A 123 -10.77 20.67 12.36
N GLU A 124 -11.37 20.49 11.18
CA GLU A 124 -12.56 21.20 10.73
C GLU A 124 -13.73 20.21 10.52
N PRO A 125 -14.99 20.63 10.72
CA PRO A 125 -16.12 19.79 10.35
C PRO A 125 -16.18 19.58 8.83
N LEU A 126 -16.74 18.45 8.42
CA LEU A 126 -17.08 18.21 7.01
C LEU A 126 -17.95 19.36 6.49
N ARG A 127 -17.54 19.99 5.38
CA ARG A 127 -18.38 20.98 4.71
C ARG A 127 -19.69 20.31 4.28
N ALA A 128 -20.81 20.91 4.66
CA ALA A 128 -22.12 20.49 4.17
C ALA A 128 -22.22 20.82 2.66
N TRP A 129 -22.80 19.90 1.90
CA TRP A 129 -23.07 20.05 0.46
C TRP A 129 -24.57 20.06 0.23
#